data_AF-A0A6A4TR65-F1
#
_entry.id   AF-A0A6A4TR65-F1
#
_cell.length_a   1.000
_cell.length_b   1.000
_cell.length_c   1.000
_cell.angle_alpha   90.00
_cell.angle_beta   90.00
_cell.angle_gamma   90.00
#
_symmetry.space_group_name_H-M   'P 1'
#
loop_
_entity.id
_entity.type
_entity.pdbx_description
1 polymer ?
#
loop_
_entity_poly.entity_id
_entity_poly.type
_entity_poly.pdbx_seq_one_letter_code
_entity_poly.pdbx_strand_id
1 'polypeptide(L)'
;MEVRENLKELNMTVEEIDKLREAFKDETFKEMLCDYIEEMSDPENKKRYEEEITLLEQERGNRIELIPLEPFRAFRTSVNGKQKCFINICANDKIGKHDCKFGVSEDGRRGLHWSLPHSLHPGRQDTDPKGNQIHIYDVVFHPDTLHIASKNQRLMDLVDNIVIQYVSGVSSGALTCPRHLVPDPAADVEGDGNTHLLPASKPGQAAMALIQLP
;
A
#
# COMPACT_ATOMS: atom_id res chain seq x y z
N MET A 1 -1.66 -20.08 -21.28
CA MET A 1 -2.98 -19.51 -20.90
C MET A 1 -2.79 -18.28 -20.00
N GLU A 2 -1.70 -18.22 -19.20
CA GLU A 2 -1.31 -17.05 -18.36
C GLU A 2 -1.10 -15.73 -19.11
N VAL A 3 -0.39 -15.73 -20.25
CA VAL A 3 -0.04 -14.47 -20.95
C VAL A 3 -1.28 -13.66 -21.35
N ARG A 4 -2.38 -14.33 -21.73
CA ARG A 4 -3.64 -13.66 -22.10
C ARG A 4 -4.41 -13.10 -20.91
N GLU A 5 -4.20 -13.62 -19.70
CA GLU A 5 -4.82 -13.09 -18.49
C GLU A 5 -4.02 -11.88 -17.98
N ASN A 6 -2.68 -11.95 -17.97
CA ASN A 6 -1.81 -10.82 -17.58
C ASN A 6 -1.98 -9.59 -18.49
N LEU A 7 -2.30 -9.78 -19.78
CA LEU A 7 -2.57 -8.68 -20.71
C LEU A 7 -3.88 -7.94 -20.41
N LYS A 8 -4.85 -8.55 -19.72
CA LYS A 8 -6.10 -7.89 -19.31
C LYS A 8 -5.91 -6.97 -18.11
N GLU A 9 -4.88 -7.22 -17.29
CA GLU A 9 -4.55 -6.39 -16.11
C GLU A 9 -3.90 -5.06 -16.50
N LEU A 10 -3.26 -5.00 -17.68
CA LEU A 10 -2.54 -3.82 -18.16
C LEU A 10 -3.45 -2.65 -18.61
N ASN A 11 -4.78 -2.75 -18.49
CA ASN A 11 -5.76 -1.68 -18.78
C ASN A 11 -5.49 -0.85 -20.06
N MET A 12 -4.94 -1.48 -21.11
CA MET A 12 -4.58 -0.79 -22.36
C MET A 12 -5.81 -0.57 -23.24
N THR A 13 -5.88 0.60 -23.87
CA THR A 13 -6.87 0.87 -24.92
C THR A 13 -6.61 0.00 -26.15
N VAL A 14 -7.63 -0.23 -26.97
CA VAL A 14 -7.50 -1.00 -28.22
C VAL A 14 -6.43 -0.38 -29.14
N GLU A 15 -6.37 0.95 -29.19
CA GLU A 15 -5.37 1.69 -29.97
C GLU A 15 -3.94 1.46 -29.46
N GLU A 16 -3.73 1.44 -28.14
CA GLU A 16 -2.43 1.14 -27.54
C GLU A 16 -2.02 -0.31 -27.81
N ILE A 17 -2.93 -1.26 -27.66
CA ILE A 17 -2.67 -2.68 -27.97
C ILE A 17 -2.26 -2.84 -29.44
N ASP A 18 -2.97 -2.18 -30.36
CA ASP A 18 -2.64 -2.26 -31.78
C ASP A 18 -1.27 -1.63 -32.07
N LYS A 19 -0.95 -0.45 -31.52
CA LYS A 19 0.38 0.17 -31.66
C LYS A 19 1.48 -0.73 -31.12
N LEU A 20 1.27 -1.31 -29.94
CA LEU A 20 2.22 -2.17 -29.25
C LEU A 20 2.41 -3.48 -30.03
N ARG A 21 1.33 -4.04 -30.59
CA ARG A 21 1.37 -5.20 -31.51
C ARG A 21 2.17 -4.89 -32.77
N GLU A 22 2.02 -3.72 -33.36
CA GLU A 22 2.80 -3.32 -34.54
C GLU A 22 4.27 -3.10 -34.19
N ALA A 23 4.59 -2.49 -33.04
CA ALA A 23 5.96 -2.32 -32.56
C ALA A 23 6.65 -3.67 -32.34
N PHE A 24 5.94 -4.68 -31.80
CA PHE A 24 6.45 -6.04 -31.67
C PHE A 24 6.71 -6.78 -33.00
N LYS A 25 6.40 -6.20 -34.17
CA LYS A 25 6.84 -6.75 -35.47
C LYS A 25 8.21 -6.24 -35.89
N ASP A 26 8.70 -5.16 -35.28
CA ASP A 26 10.03 -4.61 -35.52
C ASP A 26 11.06 -5.35 -34.66
N GLU A 27 12.05 -5.97 -35.31
CA GLU A 27 13.10 -6.71 -34.62
C GLU A 27 14.02 -5.79 -33.80
N THR A 28 14.26 -4.56 -34.26
CA THR A 28 15.04 -3.57 -33.50
C THR A 28 14.30 -3.15 -32.23
N PHE A 29 12.98 -3.01 -32.30
CA PHE A 29 12.17 -2.75 -31.09
C PHE A 29 12.27 -3.89 -30.08
N LYS A 30 12.19 -5.15 -30.52
CA LYS A 30 12.34 -6.30 -29.62
C LYS A 30 13.70 -6.36 -28.97
N GLU A 31 14.77 -6.13 -29.73
CA GLU A 31 16.14 -6.13 -29.24
C GLU A 31 16.33 -5.06 -28.16
N MET A 32 15.94 -3.81 -28.46
CA MET A 32 15.99 -2.72 -27.48
C MET A 32 15.14 -3.00 -26.23
N LEU A 33 13.96 -3.63 -26.39
CA LEU A 33 13.11 -3.98 -25.27
C LEU A 33 13.73 -5.09 -24.40
N CYS A 34 14.35 -6.09 -25.01
CA CYS A 34 15.08 -7.15 -24.29
C CYS A 34 16.27 -6.56 -23.52
N ASP A 35 17.10 -5.75 -24.17
CA ASP A 35 18.23 -5.08 -23.53
C ASP A 35 17.78 -4.23 -22.34
N TYR A 36 16.67 -3.49 -22.49
CA TYR A 36 16.08 -2.72 -21.40
C TYR A 36 15.60 -3.60 -20.23
N ILE A 37 14.90 -4.70 -20.52
CA ILE A 37 14.41 -5.63 -19.49
C ILE A 37 15.60 -6.27 -18.77
N GLU A 38 16.65 -6.65 -19.47
CA GLU A 38 17.88 -7.21 -18.90
C GLU A 38 18.58 -6.19 -18.02
N GLU A 39 18.73 -4.94 -18.48
CA GLU A 39 19.33 -3.86 -17.71
C GLU A 39 18.55 -3.57 -16.41
N MET A 40 17.22 -3.53 -16.49
CA MET A 40 16.34 -3.29 -15.34
C MET A 40 16.30 -4.46 -14.35
N SER A 41 16.44 -5.69 -14.84
CA SER A 41 16.36 -6.90 -14.01
C SER A 41 17.70 -7.23 -13.34
N ASP A 42 18.79 -6.59 -13.76
CA ASP A 42 20.10 -6.76 -13.17
C ASP A 42 20.12 -6.20 -11.73
N PRO A 43 20.36 -7.05 -10.71
CA PRO A 43 20.42 -6.61 -9.32
C PRO A 43 21.49 -5.56 -9.06
N GLU A 44 22.59 -5.54 -9.83
CA GLU A 44 23.67 -4.56 -9.69
C GLU A 44 23.23 -3.18 -10.19
N ASN A 45 22.53 -3.12 -11.32
CA ASN A 45 21.96 -1.86 -11.82
C ASN A 45 20.88 -1.34 -10.89
N LYS A 46 19.96 -2.20 -10.44
CA LYS A 46 18.93 -1.81 -9.48
C LYS A 46 19.55 -1.18 -8.23
N LYS A 47 20.58 -1.80 -7.66
CA LYS A 47 21.29 -1.27 -6.49
C LYS A 47 21.95 0.08 -6.78
N ARG A 48 22.59 0.25 -7.93
CA ARG A 48 23.19 1.54 -8.33
C ARG A 48 22.14 2.64 -8.45
N TYR A 49 21.00 2.35 -9.07
CA TYR A 49 19.88 3.28 -9.16
C TYR A 49 19.34 3.67 -7.77
N GLU A 50 19.19 2.69 -6.86
CA GLU A 50 18.77 2.94 -5.48
C GLU A 50 19.78 3.83 -4.72
N GLU A 51 21.08 3.59 -4.89
CA GLU A 51 22.16 4.40 -4.29
C GLU A 51 22.15 5.84 -4.83
N GLU A 52 21.93 6.02 -6.14
CA GLU A 52 21.85 7.35 -6.77
C GLU A 52 20.64 8.15 -6.26
N ILE A 53 19.46 7.52 -6.19
CA ILE A 53 18.25 8.14 -5.63
C ILE A 53 18.50 8.55 -4.17
N THR A 54 19.12 7.66 -3.39
CA THR A 54 19.43 7.92 -1.99
C THR A 54 20.39 9.11 -1.83
N LEU A 55 21.41 9.20 -2.68
CA LEU A 55 22.37 10.31 -2.66
C LEU A 55 21.71 11.64 -3.01
N LEU A 56 20.89 11.68 -4.07
CA LEU A 56 20.17 12.89 -4.49
C LEU A 56 19.22 13.41 -3.40
N GLU A 57 18.51 12.51 -2.71
CA GLU A 57 17.65 12.88 -1.61
C GLU A 57 18.47 13.34 -0.38
N GLN A 58 19.63 12.74 -0.13
CA GLN A 58 20.55 13.21 0.92
C GLN A 58 21.10 14.61 0.63
N GLU A 59 21.41 14.95 -0.62
CA GLU A 59 21.81 16.30 -1.03
C GLU A 59 20.71 17.34 -0.76
N ARG A 60 19.44 16.91 -0.84
CA ARG A 60 18.27 17.73 -0.46
C ARG A 60 18.02 17.76 1.05
N GLY A 61 18.86 17.09 1.84
CA GLY A 61 18.75 16.99 3.29
C GLY A 61 17.82 15.87 3.79
N ASN A 62 17.32 15.02 2.88
CA ASN A 62 16.44 13.90 3.22
C ASN A 62 17.25 12.60 3.29
N ARG A 63 17.22 11.92 4.43
CA ARG A 63 17.65 10.51 4.48
C ARG A 63 16.44 9.65 4.16
N ILE A 64 16.44 9.01 2.99
CA ILE A 64 15.36 8.16 2.53
C ILE A 64 15.90 6.75 2.33
N GLU A 65 15.07 5.77 2.61
CA GLU A 65 15.31 4.38 2.27
C GLU A 65 14.18 3.91 1.36
N LEU A 66 14.55 3.23 0.26
CA LEU A 66 13.62 2.54 -0.62
C LEU A 66 13.22 1.25 0.08
N ILE A 67 11.93 1.10 0.39
CA ILE A 67 11.45 -0.10 1.06
C ILE A 67 10.29 -0.70 0.26
N PRO A 68 10.42 -1.97 -0.18
CA PRO A 68 9.30 -2.67 -0.77
C PRO A 68 8.24 -2.88 0.30
N LEU A 69 6.99 -2.61 -0.07
CA LEU A 69 5.84 -2.93 0.76
C LEU A 69 5.22 -4.21 0.23
N GLU A 70 4.86 -5.12 1.13
CA GLU A 70 4.12 -6.31 0.76
C GLU A 70 2.61 -5.99 0.80
N PRO A 71 1.89 -6.12 -0.32
CA PRO A 71 0.44 -6.00 -0.35
C PRO A 71 -0.24 -6.94 0.65
N PHE A 72 -1.27 -6.45 1.35
CA PHE A 72 -2.10 -7.31 2.21
C PHE A 72 -3.59 -7.22 1.87
N ARG A 73 -4.16 -6.02 1.81
CA ARG A 73 -5.56 -5.79 1.42
C ARG A 73 -5.79 -4.33 1.07
N ALA A 74 -6.85 -4.04 0.33
CA ALA A 74 -7.24 -2.67 -0.01
C ALA A 74 -8.69 -2.36 0.35
N PHE A 75 -8.96 -1.08 0.51
CA PHE A 75 -10.28 -0.52 0.71
C PHE A 75 -10.60 0.50 -0.35
N ARG A 76 -11.82 0.44 -0.89
CA ARG A 76 -12.38 1.49 -1.74
C ARG A 76 -13.39 2.33 -0.96
N THR A 77 -13.18 3.64 -0.95
CA THR A 77 -14.05 4.63 -0.32
C THR A 77 -14.16 5.89 -1.19
N SER A 78 -14.79 6.93 -0.66
CA SER A 78 -14.86 8.25 -1.30
C SER A 78 -14.61 9.36 -0.30
N VAL A 79 -13.92 10.40 -0.72
CA VAL A 79 -13.77 11.65 0.03
C VAL A 79 -14.91 12.57 -0.35
N ASN A 80 -15.65 13.08 0.64
CA ASN A 80 -16.78 13.99 0.49
C ASN A 80 -17.88 13.47 -0.48
N GLY A 81 -18.01 12.16 -0.65
CA GLY A 81 -18.98 11.50 -1.52
C GLY A 81 -18.76 11.71 -3.02
N LYS A 82 -17.63 12.28 -3.43
CA LYS A 82 -17.37 12.69 -4.82
C LYS A 82 -16.13 12.07 -5.41
N GLN A 83 -15.02 12.13 -4.67
CA GLN A 83 -13.73 11.69 -5.17
C GLN A 83 -13.43 10.27 -4.69
N LYS A 84 -13.09 9.34 -5.58
CA LYS A 84 -12.71 7.98 -5.19
C LYS A 84 -11.44 8.02 -4.37
N CYS A 85 -11.37 7.14 -3.39
CA CYS A 85 -10.23 7.02 -2.49
C CYS A 85 -9.95 5.55 -2.23
N PHE A 86 -8.68 5.18 -2.31
CA PHE A 86 -8.18 3.85 -2.01
C PHE A 86 -7.29 3.91 -0.79
N ILE A 87 -7.43 2.92 0.07
CA ILE A 87 -6.59 2.77 1.25
C ILE A 87 -6.01 1.36 1.22
N ASN A 88 -4.72 1.28 0.91
CA ASN A 88 -3.96 0.06 0.90
C ASN A 88 -3.47 -0.24 2.32
N ILE A 89 -3.58 -1.49 2.73
CA ILE A 89 -2.93 -2.03 3.92
C ILE A 89 -1.78 -2.89 3.42
N CYS A 90 -0.58 -2.56 3.86
CA CYS A 90 0.64 -3.25 3.45
C CYS A 90 1.45 -3.72 4.66
N ALA A 91 2.39 -4.64 4.42
CA ALA A 91 3.32 -5.15 5.42
C ALA A 91 4.73 -4.61 5.22
N ASN A 92 5.42 -4.34 6.33
CA ASN A 92 6.85 -4.09 6.35
C ASN A 92 7.47 -4.45 7.71
N ASP A 93 8.60 -5.14 7.71
CA ASP A 93 9.29 -5.63 8.89
C ASP A 93 9.97 -4.54 9.74
N LYS A 94 10.15 -3.34 9.18
CA LYS A 94 10.68 -2.17 9.91
C LYS A 94 9.64 -1.50 10.80
N ILE A 95 8.36 -1.82 10.64
CA ILE A 95 7.32 -1.36 11.56
C ILE A 95 7.41 -2.16 12.87
N GLY A 96 7.17 -1.51 14.01
CA GLY A 96 7.17 -2.22 15.29
C GLY A 96 6.15 -3.37 15.32
N LYS A 97 6.54 -4.50 15.94
CA LYS A 97 5.61 -5.62 16.18
C LYS A 97 4.47 -5.21 17.10
N HIS A 98 3.33 -5.88 16.97
CA HIS A 98 2.25 -5.74 17.94
C HIS A 98 2.72 -6.15 19.35
N ASP A 99 2.10 -5.55 20.36
CA ASP A 99 2.26 -5.94 21.77
C ASP A 99 0.87 -6.16 22.38
N CYS A 100 0.76 -7.09 23.32
CA CYS A 100 -0.50 -7.36 24.01
C CYS A 100 -0.31 -7.50 25.52
N LYS A 101 -1.14 -6.80 26.30
CA LYS A 101 -1.08 -6.81 27.77
C LYS A 101 -2.46 -7.02 28.35
N PHE A 102 -2.57 -7.72 29.46
CA PHE A 102 -3.83 -7.78 30.19
C PHE A 102 -4.17 -6.41 30.77
N GLY A 103 -5.46 -6.05 30.73
CA GLY A 103 -5.94 -4.86 31.43
C GLY A 103 -7.45 -4.83 31.61
N VAL A 104 -7.89 -3.72 32.19
CA VAL A 104 -9.27 -3.47 32.55
C VAL A 104 -9.67 -2.14 31.91
N SER A 105 -10.76 -2.13 31.16
CA SER A 105 -11.34 -0.90 30.59
C SER A 105 -11.78 0.06 31.70
N GLU A 106 -12.02 1.32 31.35
CA GLU A 106 -12.68 2.29 32.25
C GLU A 106 -14.04 1.76 32.76
N ASP A 107 -14.77 1.02 31.91
CA ASP A 107 -16.03 0.35 32.28
C ASP A 107 -15.89 -0.93 33.15
N GLY A 108 -14.69 -1.22 33.67
CA GLY A 108 -14.43 -2.39 34.52
C GLY A 108 -14.35 -3.75 33.79
N ARG A 109 -14.33 -3.77 32.45
CA ARG A 109 -14.27 -4.99 31.64
C ARG A 109 -12.83 -5.47 31.49
N ARG A 110 -12.58 -6.75 31.75
CA ARG A 110 -11.26 -7.36 31.60
C ARG A 110 -11.03 -7.80 30.15
N GLY A 111 -9.85 -7.53 29.61
CA GLY A 111 -9.47 -7.92 28.25
C GLY A 111 -7.97 -7.80 28.00
N LEU A 112 -7.58 -7.87 26.73
CA LEU A 112 -6.22 -7.64 26.26
C LEU A 112 -6.12 -6.26 25.60
N HIS A 113 -5.21 -5.42 26.08
CA HIS A 113 -4.79 -4.20 25.39
C HIS A 113 -3.81 -4.57 24.29
N TRP A 114 -4.20 -4.30 23.06
CA TRP A 114 -3.38 -4.42 21.88
C TRP A 114 -2.76 -3.08 21.54
N SER A 115 -1.44 -3.10 21.34
CA SER A 115 -0.69 -2.02 20.71
C SER A 115 -0.37 -2.44 19.30
N LEU A 116 -0.85 -1.72 18.30
CA LEU A 116 -0.57 -2.00 16.88
C LEU A 116 0.21 -0.83 16.27
N PRO A 117 1.56 -0.86 16.28
CA PRO A 117 2.36 0.13 15.57
C PRO A 117 2.07 0.11 14.08
N HIS A 118 1.95 1.30 13.50
CA HIS A 118 1.68 1.48 12.07
C HIS A 118 2.31 2.78 11.54
N SER A 119 2.46 2.84 10.23
CA SER A 119 2.89 4.04 9.51
C SER A 119 1.90 4.37 8.42
N LEU A 120 1.76 5.65 8.09
CA LEU A 120 0.98 6.12 6.96
C LEU A 120 1.93 6.79 5.98
N HIS A 121 1.92 6.31 4.75
CA HIS A 121 2.59 6.99 3.66
C HIS A 121 1.78 8.24 3.26
N PRO A 122 2.44 9.37 2.90
CA PRO A 122 1.74 10.55 2.42
C PRO A 122 0.72 10.20 1.32
N GLY A 123 -0.49 10.75 1.44
CA GLY A 123 -1.54 10.51 0.46
C GLY A 123 -1.10 10.95 -0.94
N ARG A 124 -1.31 10.09 -1.92
CA ARG A 124 -0.96 10.34 -3.33
C ARG A 124 -2.23 10.61 -4.14
N GLN A 125 -2.11 11.47 -5.14
CA GLN A 125 -3.14 11.64 -6.16
C GLN A 125 -2.79 10.81 -7.38
N ASP A 126 -3.78 10.17 -7.94
CA ASP A 126 -3.66 9.39 -9.17
C ASP A 126 -4.91 9.61 -10.04
N THR A 127 -4.97 9.00 -11.22
CA THR A 127 -6.08 9.13 -12.16
C THR A 127 -6.60 7.75 -12.55
N ASP A 128 -7.91 7.55 -12.42
CA ASP A 128 -8.52 6.30 -12.88
C ASP A 128 -8.50 6.21 -14.43
N PRO A 129 -8.75 5.02 -15.02
CA PRO A 129 -8.75 4.84 -16.49
C PRO A 129 -9.73 5.74 -17.25
N LYS A 130 -10.66 6.41 -16.56
CA LYS A 130 -11.64 7.35 -17.14
C LYS A 130 -11.21 8.81 -16.99
N GLY A 131 -10.02 9.09 -16.49
CA GLY A 131 -9.52 10.44 -16.29
C GLY A 131 -9.97 11.09 -14.98
N ASN A 132 -10.62 10.36 -14.06
CA ASN A 132 -11.07 10.96 -12.80
C ASN A 132 -9.96 10.88 -11.75
N GLN A 133 -9.76 11.97 -11.00
CA GLN A 133 -8.81 11.99 -9.91
C GLN A 133 -9.22 11.03 -8.79
N ILE A 134 -8.27 10.26 -8.30
CA ILE A 134 -8.39 9.36 -7.15
C ILE A 134 -7.32 9.72 -6.11
N HIS A 135 -7.58 9.43 -4.85
CA HIS A 135 -6.58 9.51 -3.79
C HIS A 135 -6.20 8.11 -3.31
N ILE A 136 -4.93 7.89 -3.04
CA ILE A 136 -4.40 6.61 -2.58
C ILE A 136 -3.62 6.86 -1.28
N TYR A 137 -3.90 6.04 -0.26
CA TYR A 137 -3.19 6.03 1.01
C TYR A 137 -2.66 4.64 1.28
N ASP A 138 -1.43 4.51 1.77
CA ASP A 138 -0.91 3.22 2.23
C ASP A 138 -0.67 3.27 3.74
N VAL A 139 -1.28 2.34 4.45
CA VAL A 139 -1.05 2.11 5.87
C VAL A 139 -0.26 0.83 6.04
N VAL A 140 0.88 0.95 6.71
CA VAL A 140 1.87 -0.12 6.81
C VAL A 140 1.91 -0.66 8.23
N PHE A 141 1.78 -1.97 8.37
CA PHE A 141 1.91 -2.71 9.63
C PHE A 141 3.07 -3.69 9.57
N HIS A 142 3.49 -4.22 10.73
CA HIS A 142 4.41 -5.35 10.73
C HIS A 142 3.74 -6.63 10.18
N PRO A 143 4.43 -7.46 9.38
CA PRO A 143 3.86 -8.69 8.80
C PRO A 143 3.27 -9.63 9.86
N ASP A 144 3.93 -9.85 10.99
CA ASP A 144 3.37 -10.65 12.10
C ASP A 144 2.00 -10.14 12.59
N THR A 145 1.78 -8.82 12.61
CA THR A 145 0.49 -8.23 13.01
C THR A 145 -0.61 -8.61 12.03
N LEU A 146 -0.35 -8.49 10.73
CA LEU A 146 -1.29 -8.86 9.67
C LEU A 146 -1.52 -10.37 9.62
N HIS A 147 -0.47 -11.15 9.87
CA HIS A 147 -0.57 -12.60 9.98
C HIS A 147 -1.53 -13.04 11.09
N ILE A 148 -1.44 -12.45 12.29
CA ILE A 148 -2.39 -12.78 13.37
C ILE A 148 -3.78 -12.22 13.09
N ALA A 149 -3.88 -11.01 12.53
CA ALA A 149 -5.16 -10.41 12.17
C ALA A 149 -5.92 -11.27 11.14
N SER A 150 -5.24 -11.84 10.14
CA SER A 150 -5.86 -12.73 9.15
C SER A 150 -6.50 -13.99 9.75
N LYS A 151 -6.08 -14.38 10.96
CA LYS A 151 -6.60 -15.54 11.69
C LYS A 151 -7.62 -15.17 12.77
N ASN A 152 -7.82 -13.89 13.05
CA ASN A 152 -8.66 -13.42 14.14
C ASN A 152 -9.49 -12.21 13.70
N GLN A 153 -10.77 -12.45 13.41
CA GLN A 153 -11.67 -11.41 12.91
C GLN A 153 -11.74 -10.17 13.80
N ARG A 154 -11.70 -10.32 15.14
CA ARG A 154 -11.75 -9.16 16.05
C ARG A 154 -10.50 -8.29 15.93
N LEU A 155 -9.35 -8.91 15.72
CA LEU A 155 -8.09 -8.19 15.50
C LEU A 155 -8.06 -7.57 14.10
N MET A 156 -8.62 -8.25 13.10
CA MET A 156 -8.79 -7.66 11.77
C MET A 156 -9.71 -6.42 11.80
N ASP A 157 -10.84 -6.51 12.51
CA ASP A 157 -11.73 -5.38 12.69
C ASP A 157 -11.01 -4.21 13.40
N LEU A 158 -10.08 -4.51 14.33
CA LEU A 158 -9.26 -3.47 14.95
C LEU A 158 -8.30 -2.83 13.94
N VAL A 159 -7.59 -3.61 13.12
CA VAL A 159 -6.72 -3.09 12.04
C VAL A 159 -7.53 -2.18 11.12
N ASP A 160 -8.71 -2.63 10.69
CA ASP A 160 -9.59 -1.88 9.79
C ASP A 160 -10.04 -0.56 10.41
N ASN A 161 -10.44 -0.58 11.69
CA ASN A 161 -10.82 0.62 12.41
C ASN A 161 -9.67 1.61 12.57
N ILE A 162 -8.46 1.14 12.89
CA ILE A 162 -7.26 2.00 12.98
C ILE A 162 -7.01 2.67 11.63
N VAL A 163 -7.01 1.90 10.55
CA VAL A 163 -6.76 2.39 9.18
C VAL A 163 -7.77 3.47 8.80
N ILE A 164 -9.07 3.20 9.01
CA ILE A 164 -10.14 4.15 8.71
C ILE A 164 -10.00 5.42 9.55
N GLN A 165 -9.78 5.29 10.86
CA GLN A 165 -9.66 6.43 11.76
C GLN A 165 -8.45 7.29 11.39
N TYR A 166 -7.33 6.65 11.10
CA TYR A 166 -6.07 7.33 10.81
C TYR A 166 -6.14 8.10 9.49
N VAL A 167 -6.67 7.49 8.42
CA VAL A 167 -6.88 8.17 7.13
C VAL A 167 -7.96 9.26 7.23
N SER A 168 -9.02 9.04 8.02
CA SER A 168 -10.03 10.08 8.27
C SER A 168 -9.45 11.31 8.96
N GLY A 169 -8.43 11.12 9.81
CA GLY A 169 -7.77 12.22 10.52
C GLY A 169 -6.83 13.06 9.66
N VAL A 170 -6.26 12.49 8.60
CA VAL A 170 -5.30 13.19 7.70
C VAL A 170 -5.92 13.68 6.40
N SER A 171 -7.05 13.13 5.99
CA SER A 171 -7.70 13.51 4.74
C SER A 171 -8.31 14.91 4.83
N SER A 172 -8.22 15.69 3.75
CA SER A 172 -8.76 17.07 3.69
C SER A 172 -10.30 17.13 3.64
N GLY A 173 -11.00 16.03 3.91
CA GLY A 173 -12.45 15.89 3.83
C GLY A 173 -12.94 14.62 4.51
N ALA A 174 -14.24 14.53 4.77
CA ALA A 174 -14.79 13.36 5.46
C ALA A 174 -14.81 12.15 4.51
N LEU A 175 -14.29 11.01 4.97
CA LEU A 175 -14.50 9.74 4.29
C LEU A 175 -15.97 9.35 4.39
N THR A 176 -16.64 9.25 3.25
CA THR A 176 -18.03 8.80 3.17
C THR A 176 -18.07 7.28 3.06
N CYS A 177 -18.82 6.66 3.97
CA CYS A 177 -19.06 5.23 4.17
C CYS A 177 -17.90 4.43 4.80
N PRO A 178 -17.82 4.41 6.15
CA PRO A 178 -16.90 3.53 6.90
C PRO A 178 -17.42 2.08 7.07
N ARG A 179 -18.73 1.83 6.92
CA ARG A 179 -19.36 0.58 7.40
C ARG A 179 -19.33 -0.60 6.45
N HIS A 180 -19.12 -0.38 5.16
CA HIS A 180 -18.98 -1.42 4.14
C HIS A 180 -17.93 -0.96 3.15
N LEU A 181 -16.68 -0.92 3.59
CA LEU A 181 -15.58 -1.08 2.66
C LEU A 181 -15.75 -2.51 2.16
N VAL A 182 -16.28 -2.68 0.96
CA VAL A 182 -16.27 -4.00 0.31
C VAL A 182 -14.79 -4.29 0.12
N PRO A 183 -14.19 -5.23 0.88
CA PRO A 183 -12.87 -5.71 0.52
C PRO A 183 -13.06 -6.23 -0.89
N ASP A 184 -12.31 -5.70 -1.85
CA ASP A 184 -12.21 -6.38 -3.12
C ASP A 184 -11.10 -7.42 -2.94
N PRO A 185 -11.43 -8.70 -2.70
CA PRO A 185 -10.43 -9.74 -2.49
C PRO A 185 -9.59 -10.00 -3.75
N ALA A 186 -9.96 -9.39 -4.89
CA ALA A 186 -9.24 -9.44 -6.16
C ALA A 186 -8.53 -8.12 -6.50
N ALA A 187 -8.62 -7.07 -5.66
CA ALA A 187 -7.84 -5.86 -5.89
C ALA A 187 -6.43 -6.06 -5.35
N ASP A 188 -5.48 -6.18 -6.27
CA ASP A 188 -4.10 -5.80 -6.02
C ASP A 188 -4.06 -4.36 -5.49
N VAL A 189 -3.04 -4.04 -4.69
CA VAL A 189 -2.79 -2.69 -4.18
C VAL A 189 -2.84 -1.70 -5.35
N GLU A 190 -3.68 -0.66 -5.22
CA GLU A 190 -3.93 0.27 -6.33
C GLU A 190 -2.78 1.31 -6.42
N GLY A 191 -2.29 1.55 -7.65
CA GLY A 191 -1.10 2.36 -7.95
C GLY A 191 0.17 1.52 -8.20
N ASP A 192 1.34 2.16 -8.35
CA ASP A 192 2.66 1.50 -8.54
C ASP A 192 3.17 0.75 -7.28
N GLY A 193 2.25 0.13 -6.52
CA GLY A 193 2.25 -0.15 -5.09
C GLY A 193 3.31 -1.09 -4.50
N ASN A 194 4.48 -1.25 -5.14
CA ASN A 194 5.52 -2.17 -4.70
C ASN A 194 6.82 -1.49 -4.24
N THR A 195 6.95 -0.17 -4.31
CA THR A 195 8.16 0.51 -3.82
C THR A 195 7.83 1.89 -3.26
N HIS A 196 8.04 2.06 -1.95
CA HIS A 196 7.81 3.32 -1.27
C HIS A 196 9.11 3.92 -0.77
N LEU A 197 9.24 5.23 -0.97
CA LEU A 197 10.26 6.04 -0.32
C LEU A 197 9.79 6.37 1.09
N LEU A 198 10.46 5.80 2.10
CA LEU A 198 10.21 6.13 3.49
C LEU A 198 11.40 6.92 4.05
N PRO A 199 11.17 8.01 4.81
CA PRO A 199 12.24 8.66 5.55
C PRO A 199 12.91 7.64 6.46
N ALA A 200 14.25 7.65 6.49
CA ALA A 200 15.03 6.86 7.43
C ALA A 200 14.59 7.24 8.85
N SER A 201 13.92 6.30 9.51
CA SER A 201 13.44 6.34 10.90
C SER A 201 12.70 7.61 11.33
N LYS A 202 11.38 7.63 11.09
CA LYS A 202 10.44 8.16 12.09
C LYS A 202 9.70 6.99 12.73
N PRO A 203 9.65 6.89 14.07
CA PRO A 203 8.91 5.83 14.74
C PRO A 203 7.43 5.88 14.30
N GLY A 204 6.89 4.72 13.90
CA GLY A 204 5.47 4.56 13.59
C GLY A 204 4.61 4.94 14.80
N GLN A 205 3.42 5.47 14.55
CA GLN A 205 2.48 5.75 15.63
C GLN A 205 1.90 4.42 16.15
N ALA A 206 1.84 4.28 17.47
CA ALA A 206 1.20 3.13 18.12
C ALA A 206 -0.20 3.53 18.58
N ALA A 207 -1.22 2.86 18.06
CA ALA A 207 -2.58 2.96 18.59
C ALA A 207 -2.81 1.83 19.60
N MET A 208 -3.38 2.19 20.76
CA MET A 208 -3.73 1.26 21.84
C MET A 208 -5.24 1.00 21.81
N ALA A 209 -5.65 -0.25 21.71
CA ALA A 209 -7.07 -0.63 21.78
C ALA A 209 -7.27 -1.88 22.65
N LEU A 210 -8.33 -1.89 23.45
CA LEU A 210 -8.69 -3.04 24.27
C LEU A 210 -9.60 -3.99 23.47
N ILE A 211 -9.14 -5.22 23.26
CA ILE A 211 -9.95 -6.31 22.69
C ILE A 211 -10.08 -7.41 23.74
N GLN A 212 -11.31 -7.87 23.97
CA GLN A 212 -11.57 -9.07 24.76
C GLN A 212 -11.50 -10.28 23.82
N LEU A 213 -10.50 -11.14 23.97
CA LEU A 213 -10.48 -12.44 23.31
C LEU A 213 -11.22 -13.48 24.19
N PRO A 214 -11.98 -14.41 23.57
CA PRO A 214 -12.64 -15.49 24.31
C PRO A 214 -11.65 -16.49 24.89
#